data_AF-A0A815X110-F1
#
_entry.id   AF-A0A815X110-F1
#
_cell.length_a   1.000
_cell.length_b   1.000
_cell.length_c   1.000
_cell.angle_alpha   90.00
_cell.angle_beta   90.00
_cell.angle_gamma   90.00
#
_symmetry.space_group_name_H-M   'P 1'
#
loop_
_entity.id
_entity.type
_entity.pdbx_description
1 polymer ?
#
loop_
_entity_poly.entity_id
_entity_poly.type
_entity_poly.pdbx_seq_one_letter_code
_entity_poly.pdbx_strand_id
1 'polypeptide(L)'
;MIPLIKISKIVVHTALTSITTCRQYIPSDNRSFFVRDYSQSNLPQRISNSSYQNLLRQLPSLRLVVLGCARNVERDLDAFRSHIEPIIDLFHSSSRILIFESDSKDKTVKKLLEWSRVELYTYRGLLGR
;
A
#
# COMPACT_ATOMS: atom_id res chain seq x y z
N MET A 1 -7.02 8.69 28.09
CA MET A 1 -6.14 7.50 28.21
C MET A 1 -6.11 6.82 26.86
N ILE A 2 -4.97 6.80 26.18
CA ILE A 2 -4.77 6.17 24.86
C ILE A 2 -3.71 5.09 25.04
N PRO A 3 -3.92 3.83 24.62
CA PRO A 3 -2.94 2.78 24.85
C PRO A 3 -1.77 2.92 23.86
N LEU A 4 -0.54 2.84 24.38
CA LEU A 4 0.69 2.71 23.60
C LEU A 4 0.74 1.32 22.94
N ILE A 5 0.89 1.29 21.61
CA ILE A 5 1.20 0.09 20.86
C ILE A 5 2.72 -0.11 20.88
N LYS A 6 3.15 -1.26 21.41
CA LYS A 6 4.55 -1.67 21.58
C LYS A 6 5.04 -2.34 20.28
N ILE A 7 6.05 -1.77 19.63
CA ILE A 7 6.66 -2.36 18.42
C ILE A 7 7.75 -3.35 18.84
N SER A 8 7.61 -4.60 18.42
CA SER A 8 8.58 -5.68 18.66
C SER A 8 9.69 -5.66 17.61
N LYS A 9 10.93 -5.91 18.04
CA LYS A 9 12.16 -5.99 17.22
C LYS A 9 11.99 -6.82 15.94
N ILE A 10 12.50 -6.31 14.83
CA ILE A 10 12.73 -7.06 13.59
C ILE A 10 14.11 -7.70 13.69
N VAL A 11 14.16 -9.03 13.72
CA VAL A 11 15.41 -9.80 13.62
C VAL A 11 15.64 -10.12 12.14
N VAL A 12 16.72 -9.59 11.58
CA VAL A 12 17.14 -9.89 10.21
C VAL A 12 18.06 -11.11 10.24
N HIS A 13 17.57 -12.26 9.84
CA HIS A 13 18.42 -13.43 9.57
C HIS A 13 19.00 -13.30 8.15
N THR A 14 20.28 -12.92 8.05
CA THR A 14 21.06 -13.07 6.83
C THR A 14 21.48 -14.53 6.69
N ALA A 15 20.73 -15.32 5.92
CA ALA A 15 21.13 -16.69 5.60
C ALA A 15 22.16 -16.67 4.45
N LEU A 16 23.37 -17.12 4.75
CA LEU A 16 24.40 -17.47 3.77
C LEU A 16 23.88 -18.62 2.88
N THR A 17 23.71 -18.37 1.59
CA THR A 17 23.28 -19.37 0.61
C THR A 17 24.41 -20.34 0.31
N SER A 18 24.28 -21.58 0.77
CA SER A 18 25.07 -22.71 0.29
C SER A 18 24.69 -23.02 -1.16
N ILE A 19 25.68 -23.22 -2.02
CA ILE A 19 25.48 -23.58 -3.43
C ILE A 19 24.84 -24.96 -3.46
N THR A 20 23.53 -25.00 -3.64
CA THR A 20 22.76 -26.24 -3.76
C THR A 20 22.68 -26.55 -5.25
N THR A 21 23.27 -27.66 -5.69
CA THR A 21 23.22 -28.10 -7.08
C THR A 21 21.77 -28.39 -7.47
N CYS A 22 21.26 -27.63 -8.44
CA CYS A 22 19.90 -27.78 -8.95
C CYS A 22 19.76 -29.16 -9.62
N ARG A 23 18.86 -30.00 -9.09
CA ARG A 23 18.42 -31.23 -9.76
C ARG A 23 17.12 -30.95 -10.50
N GLN A 24 17.02 -31.44 -11.72
CA GLN A 24 15.81 -31.33 -12.52
C GLN A 24 14.66 -32.07 -11.82
N TYR A 25 13.59 -31.33 -11.52
CA TYR A 25 12.35 -31.90 -11.00
C TYR A 25 11.55 -32.49 -12.16
N ILE A 26 11.36 -33.81 -12.15
CA ILE A 26 10.47 -34.50 -13.08
C ILE A 26 9.11 -34.61 -12.37
N PRO A 27 8.05 -33.91 -12.82
CA PRO A 27 6.75 -34.00 -12.20
C PRO A 27 6.21 -35.43 -12.35
N SER A 28 5.68 -35.98 -11.25
CA SER A 28 5.00 -37.28 -11.25
C SER A 28 3.60 -37.22 -11.87
N ASP A 29 3.06 -36.00 -12.05
CA ASP A 29 1.74 -35.76 -12.63
C ASP A 29 1.88 -35.26 -14.07
N ASN A 30 1.18 -35.94 -14.99
CA ASN A 30 1.18 -35.63 -16.43
C ASN A 30 -0.02 -34.75 -16.82
N ARG A 31 -0.80 -34.27 -15.86
CA ARG A 31 -1.90 -33.32 -16.11
C ARG A 31 -1.34 -31.97 -16.54
N SER A 32 -1.97 -31.36 -17.54
CA SER A 32 -1.66 -29.99 -17.94
C SER A 32 -1.87 -29.05 -16.75
N PHE A 33 -0.95 -28.12 -16.54
CA PHE A 33 -0.98 -27.10 -15.46
C PHE A 33 -2.31 -26.30 -15.40
N PHE A 34 -3.09 -26.32 -16.48
CA PHE A 34 -4.40 -25.66 -16.60
C PHE A 34 -5.61 -26.50 -16.19
N VAL A 35 -5.42 -27.77 -15.81
CA VAL A 35 -6.49 -28.54 -15.17
C VAL A 35 -6.58 -28.05 -13.73
N ARG A 36 -7.32 -26.96 -13.53
CA ARG A 36 -7.58 -26.39 -12.21
C ARG A 36 -8.40 -27.41 -11.40
N ASP A 37 -7.86 -27.86 -10.28
CA ASP A 37 -8.66 -28.48 -9.24
C ASP A 37 -9.84 -27.56 -8.88
N TYR A 38 -10.96 -28.16 -8.50
CA TYR A 38 -12.20 -27.48 -8.11
C TYR A 38 -11.93 -26.28 -7.19
N SER A 39 -12.77 -25.25 -7.33
CA SER A 39 -12.76 -24.02 -6.53
C SER A 39 -12.36 -24.29 -5.08
N GLN A 40 -11.18 -23.84 -4.67
CA GLN A 40 -10.71 -24.01 -3.31
C GLN A 40 -11.69 -23.34 -2.34
N SER A 41 -12.35 -24.14 -1.51
CA SER A 41 -13.28 -23.70 -0.45
C SER A 41 -12.61 -22.92 0.68
N ASN A 42 -11.28 -22.84 0.67
CA ASN A 42 -10.46 -22.11 1.65
C ASN A 42 -10.13 -20.68 1.24
N LEU A 43 -10.60 -20.22 0.07
CA LEU A 43 -10.51 -18.80 -0.26
C LEU A 43 -11.48 -18.03 0.65
N PRO A 44 -11.07 -16.89 1.24
CA PRO A 44 -11.97 -16.03 2.00
C PRO A 44 -13.18 -15.70 1.15
N GLN A 45 -14.32 -16.33 1.44
CA GLN A 45 -15.56 -16.01 0.76
C GLN A 45 -15.95 -14.59 1.12
N ARG A 46 -16.40 -13.83 0.12
CA ARG A 46 -16.91 -12.48 0.30
C ARG A 46 -17.97 -12.50 1.42
N ILE A 47 -17.66 -11.83 2.53
CA ILE A 47 -18.56 -11.68 3.68
C ILE A 47 -19.77 -10.90 3.16
N SER A 48 -20.84 -11.62 2.81
CA SER A 48 -22.16 -11.18 2.29
C SER A 48 -22.25 -9.86 1.50
N ASN A 49 -23.00 -9.87 0.38
CA ASN A 49 -23.27 -8.65 -0.39
C ASN A 49 -23.84 -7.48 0.46
N SER A 50 -24.57 -7.78 1.54
CA SER A 50 -25.09 -6.78 2.47
C SER A 50 -23.99 -6.10 3.31
N SER A 51 -22.99 -6.84 3.78
CA SER A 51 -21.85 -6.28 4.54
C SER A 51 -21.04 -5.34 3.65
N TYR A 52 -20.78 -5.74 2.40
CA TYR A 52 -20.08 -4.91 1.42
C TYR A 52 -20.81 -3.59 1.12
N GLN A 53 -22.13 -3.65 0.88
CA GLN A 53 -22.94 -2.46 0.61
C GLN A 53 -23.00 -1.51 1.81
N ASN A 54 -23.09 -2.05 3.03
CA ASN A 54 -23.05 -1.25 4.25
C ASN A 54 -21.70 -0.55 4.43
N LEU A 55 -20.60 -1.24 4.13
CA LEU A 55 -19.27 -0.66 4.18
C LEU A 55 -19.11 0.47 3.17
N LEU A 56 -19.51 0.27 1.91
CA LEU A 56 -19.48 1.32 0.89
C LEU A 56 -20.32 2.55 1.26
N ARG A 57 -21.44 2.37 1.97
CA ARG A 57 -22.25 3.49 2.47
C ARG A 57 -21.55 4.27 3.59
N GLN A 58 -20.68 3.62 4.36
CA GLN A 58 -19.96 4.25 5.47
C GLN A 58 -18.71 4.99 5.03
N LEU A 59 -18.00 4.52 4.00
CA LEU A 59 -16.73 5.12 3.56
C LEU A 59 -16.80 6.65 3.31
N PRO A 60 -17.85 7.21 2.67
CA PRO A 60 -17.95 8.66 2.44
C PRO A 60 -18.06 9.49 3.72
N SER A 61 -18.41 8.89 4.85
CA SER A 61 -18.45 9.55 6.16
C SER A 61 -17.11 9.54 6.90
N LEU A 62 -16.17 8.70 6.44
CA LEU A 62 -14.84 8.55 7.04
C LEU A 62 -13.82 9.42 6.31
N ARG A 63 -12.87 9.97 7.07
CA ARG A 63 -11.75 10.73 6.52
C ARG A 63 -10.54 9.82 6.41
N LEU A 64 -9.99 9.72 5.21
CA LEU A 64 -8.74 9.01 4.96
C LEU A 64 -7.57 10.00 4.91
N VAL A 65 -6.48 9.63 5.57
CA VAL A 65 -5.19 10.32 5.47
C VAL A 65 -4.17 9.30 4.98
N VAL A 66 -3.60 9.54 3.80
CA VAL A 66 -2.52 8.71 3.24
C VAL A 66 -1.20 9.39 3.54
N LEU A 67 -0.29 8.69 4.22
CA LEU A 67 1.03 9.20 4.57
C LEU A 67 2.09 8.56 3.67
N GLY A 68 2.98 9.38 3.11
CA GLY A 68 4.09 8.92 2.28
C GLY A 68 5.33 9.78 2.42
N CYS A 69 6.47 9.25 1.99
CA CYS A 69 7.70 10.01 1.84
C CYS A 69 7.94 10.32 0.37
N ALA A 70 8.39 11.54 0.04
CA ALA A 70 8.62 11.96 -1.34
C ALA A 70 9.56 11.00 -2.09
N ARG A 71 10.63 10.52 -1.45
CA ARG A 71 11.57 9.53 -2.00
C ARG A 71 10.91 8.21 -2.45
N ASN A 72 9.86 7.77 -1.75
CA ASN A 72 9.17 6.52 -2.08
C ASN A 72 8.23 6.69 -3.28
N VAL A 73 7.72 7.90 -3.48
CA VAL A 73 6.81 8.25 -4.57
C VAL A 73 7.59 8.74 -5.81
N GLU A 74 8.84 9.17 -5.65
CA GLU A 74 9.69 9.75 -6.69
C GLU A 74 9.88 8.85 -7.93
N ARG A 75 10.05 7.53 -7.74
CA ARG A 75 10.30 6.62 -8.87
C ARG A 75 9.08 6.44 -9.76
N ASP A 76 7.88 6.39 -9.19
CA ASP A 76 6.64 6.00 -9.86
C ASP A 76 5.45 6.88 -9.43
N LEU A 77 5.63 8.21 -9.48
CA LEU A 77 4.64 9.18 -9.00
C LEU A 77 3.29 9.04 -9.73
N ASP A 78 3.32 8.85 -11.04
CA ASP A 78 2.11 8.73 -11.86
C ASP A 78 1.35 7.44 -11.53
N ALA A 79 2.07 6.33 -11.27
CA ALA A 79 1.46 5.07 -10.85
C ALA A 79 0.92 5.16 -9.41
N PHE A 80 1.64 5.82 -8.51
CA PHE A 80 1.16 6.07 -7.16
C PHE A 80 -0.15 6.86 -7.20
N ARG A 81 -0.21 7.91 -8.03
CA ARG A 81 -1.42 8.71 -8.25
C ARG A 81 -2.58 7.88 -8.78
N SER A 82 -2.36 7.10 -9.84
CA SER A 82 -3.43 6.29 -10.45
C SER A 82 -4.01 5.24 -9.50
N HIS A 83 -3.22 4.73 -8.55
CA HIS A 83 -3.71 3.77 -7.56
C HIS A 83 -4.39 4.42 -6.36
N ILE A 84 -3.90 5.57 -5.91
CA ILE A 84 -4.37 6.21 -4.67
C ILE A 84 -5.60 7.07 -4.88
N GLU A 85 -5.73 7.78 -6.03
CA GLU A 85 -6.91 8.63 -6.28
C GLU A 85 -8.24 7.86 -6.19
N PRO A 86 -8.41 6.69 -6.86
CA PRO A 86 -9.65 5.94 -6.79
C PRO A 86 -9.99 5.46 -5.39
N ILE A 87 -8.97 5.16 -4.58
CA ILE A 87 -9.16 4.74 -3.18
C ILE A 87 -9.67 5.91 -2.35
N ILE A 88 -9.06 7.08 -2.49
CA ILE A 88 -9.44 8.29 -1.73
C ILE A 88 -10.83 8.77 -2.12
N ASP A 89 -11.22 8.63 -3.39
CA ASP A 89 -12.56 9.02 -3.88
C ASP A 89 -13.70 8.22 -3.24
N LEU A 90 -13.41 7.08 -2.60
CA LEU A 90 -14.41 6.33 -1.82
C LEU A 90 -14.69 6.98 -0.45
N PHE A 91 -13.81 7.86 0.03
CA PHE A 91 -13.89 8.49 1.35
C PHE A 91 -14.43 9.91 1.28
N HIS A 92 -14.55 10.55 2.45
CA HIS A 92 -14.99 11.95 2.56
C HIS A 92 -14.11 12.89 1.73
N SER A 93 -14.70 13.95 1.16
CA SER A 93 -14.00 14.94 0.31
C SER A 93 -12.87 15.72 1.01
N SER A 94 -12.86 15.71 2.34
CA SER A 94 -11.77 16.26 3.16
C SER A 94 -10.60 15.29 3.33
N SER A 95 -10.60 14.13 2.68
CA SER A 95 -9.47 13.19 2.71
C SER A 95 -8.28 13.79 1.99
N ARG A 96 -7.07 13.49 2.46
CA ARG A 96 -5.82 14.15 2.03
C ARG A 96 -4.67 13.16 1.92
N ILE A 97 -3.70 13.51 1.09
CA ILE A 97 -2.42 12.80 0.99
C ILE A 97 -1.36 13.71 1.59
N LEU A 98 -0.70 13.27 2.66
CA LEU A 98 0.40 14.02 3.25
C LEU A 98 1.70 13.36 2.80
N ILE A 99 2.54 14.14 2.12
CA ILE A 99 3.85 13.67 1.68
C ILE A 99 4.92 14.45 2.43
N PHE A 100 5.74 13.72 3.17
CA PHE A 100 6.90 14.28 3.85
C PHE A 100 8.06 14.40 2.88
N GLU A 101 8.55 15.62 2.71
CA GLU A 101 9.74 15.91 1.92
C GLU A 101 10.97 15.47 2.72
N SER A 102 11.43 14.26 2.45
CA SER A 102 12.70 13.73 2.90
C SER A 102 13.62 13.64 1.69
N ASP A 103 14.49 14.64 1.54
CA ASP A 103 15.61 14.71 0.60
C ASP A 103 15.30 14.28 -0.85
N SER A 104 14.11 14.61 -1.36
CA SER A 104 13.75 14.30 -2.75
C SER A 104 14.44 15.29 -3.70
N LYS A 105 14.82 14.83 -4.91
CA LYS A 105 15.34 15.74 -5.94
C LYS A 105 14.22 16.64 -6.48
N ASP A 106 14.59 17.84 -6.93
CA ASP A 106 13.71 18.99 -7.24
C ASP A 106 12.51 18.72 -8.17
N LYS A 107 12.55 17.68 -9.02
CA LYS A 107 11.48 17.43 -10.00
C LYS A 107 10.22 16.79 -9.40
N THR A 108 10.36 16.02 -8.33
CA THR A 108 9.23 15.32 -7.69
C THR A 108 8.35 16.29 -6.90
N VAL A 109 8.97 17.22 -6.19
CA VAL A 109 8.26 18.22 -5.37
C VAL A 109 7.35 19.09 -6.24
N LYS A 110 7.83 19.53 -7.42
CA LYS A 110 7.03 20.30 -8.37
C LYS A 110 5.80 19.53 -8.84
N LYS A 111 5.95 18.27 -9.25
CA LYS A 111 4.84 17.41 -9.66
C LYS A 111 3.84 17.14 -8.53
N LEU A 112 4.33 17.01 -7.30
CA LEU A 112 3.47 16.83 -6.12
C LEU A 112 2.69 18.10 -5.77
N LEU A 113 3.27 19.29 -5.97
CA LEU A 113 2.56 20.56 -5.77
C LEU A 113 1.45 20.80 -6.81
N GLU A 114 1.61 20.27 -8.02
CA GLU A 114 0.54 20.30 -9.05
C GLU A 114 -0.64 19.40 -8.68
N TRP A 115 -0.46 18.46 -7.74
CA TRP A 115 -1.50 17.54 -7.32
C TRP A 115 -2.34 18.15 -6.19
N SER A 116 -3.52 18.65 -6.54
CA SER A 116 -4.42 19.43 -5.66
C SER A 116 -4.81 18.78 -4.33
N ARG A 117 -4.68 17.46 -4.17
CA ARG A 117 -5.03 16.72 -2.95
C ARG A 117 -3.83 16.38 -2.06
N VAL A 118 -2.62 16.70 -2.52
CA VAL A 118 -1.37 16.48 -1.79
C VAL A 118 -1.03 17.71 -0.98
N GLU A 119 -0.71 17.49 0.29
CA GLU A 119 -0.10 18.48 1.16
C GLU A 119 1.35 18.04 1.43
N LEU A 120 2.30 18.88 1.03
CA LEU A 120 3.73 18.65 1.22
C LEU A 120 4.18 19.22 2.56
N TYR A 121 4.82 18.39 3.37
CA TYR A 121 5.40 18.79 4.64
C TYR A 121 6.92 18.69 4.59
N THR A 122 7.59 19.82 4.76
CA THR A 122 9.03 19.86 5.02
C THR A 122 9.28 19.69 6.51
N TYR A 123 10.41 19.06 6.87
CA TYR A 123 10.82 18.90 8.27
C TYR A 123 10.87 20.24 9.04
N ARG A 124 11.18 21.35 8.35
CA ARG A 124 11.14 22.71 8.93
C ARG A 124 9.72 23.20 9.26
N GLY A 125 8.69 22.75 8.53
CA GLY A 125 7.30 23.15 8.77
C GLY A 125 6.59 22.40 9.90
N LEU A 126 7.13 21.25 10.35
CA LEU A 126 6.54 20.42 11.41
C LEU A 126 7.02 20.79 12.82
N LEU A 127 8.18 21.44 12.95
CA LEU A 127 8.76 21.86 14.22
C LEU A 127 8.42 23.32 14.61
N GLY A 128 7.52 23.96 13.86
CA GLY A 128 7.17 25.36 14.02
C GLY A 128 5.67 25.59 14.16
N ARG A 129 5.12 25.26 15.33
CA ARG A 129 4.03 25.96 16.04
C ARG A 129 4.02 25.54 17.50
#